data_AF-A0AAE0FZE7-F1
#
_entry.id   AF-A0AAE0FZE7-F1
#
_cell.length_a   1.000
_cell.length_b   1.000
_cell.length_c   1.000
_cell.angle_alpha   90.00
_cell.angle_beta   90.00
_cell.angle_gamma   90.00
#
_symmetry.space_group_name_H-M   'P 1'
#
loop_
_entity.id
_entity.type
_entity.pdbx_description
1 polymer ?
#
loop_
_entity_poly.entity_id
_entity_poly.type
_entity_poly.pdbx_seq_one_letter_code
_entity_poly.pdbx_strand_id
1 'polypeptide(L)'
;MDCVTPCLLSYTLTIVVGGLAVLLWYWRTYRRLYRNSVHVKRSAWDSSQAGAPASIEQSDQKDDVNSLKPSPQDRSLAYEDEGDHPTDLLPEGAQGARSLAEYLRALKFERSVDMEAVVTTLITKVQMTRALPIIALLPERYRRARILTTMTRLVMESALMGKPFSPMLCCATAETLHRHRREPELAALVVDSLSLFASGGVAGDTALASCLAELPNPFILSQEVEPTVARILQALHVAPQDADCIQPSRSNTLIDDALLPGLCIGTGDLLPAQSPRQSAEWTLAAVLMNRLSANTCAALGIPVGPKPAAVFCVQLLPDHPLISDPAEFIGALIDFKSAAYQNAPSDVHAYFNIRQTSFGVDLCVQEPNRADGENATGVRYTNLAMCLPMYSGLRDRVSMKDVNTLATHAGLQLEVKGPLINFNCQYYQGVECFTGWHPNVNVSRPWCKGMNSSDRAPLTASQIMQAVRLCAAAAVGANQMATRRGLLMGGYGVLGVCNDSVALIEMAVMGHTTIFPLMSHGAMRFEYIQELRQLCSELKSSESGHGQPAGSGRLKNRTAWLNAAEQTPLDKIRLVEDMELLISTTTDLPNDIQFSPKSYVATLKRMRSSLSSESPFKSDHIAIRVVDEEIQLWT
;
A
#
# COMPACT_ATOMS: atom_id res chain seq x y z
N MET A 1 1.15 25.75 16.14
CA MET A 1 1.23 24.43 15.48
C MET A 1 2.61 23.79 15.70
N ASP A 2 3.35 24.17 16.76
CA ASP A 2 4.78 23.85 16.94
C ASP A 2 5.06 22.51 17.66
N CYS A 3 4.05 21.66 17.87
CA CYS A 3 4.19 20.42 18.66
C CYS A 3 4.07 19.12 17.85
N VAL A 4 3.70 19.16 16.56
CA VAL A 4 3.59 17.95 15.72
C VAL A 4 4.87 17.69 14.92
N THR A 5 5.60 18.74 14.56
CA THR A 5 6.89 18.67 13.84
C THR A 5 7.97 17.89 14.61
N PRO A 6 8.13 18.00 15.95
CA PRO A 6 9.18 17.28 16.68
C PRO A 6 8.96 15.77 16.78
N CYS A 7 7.71 15.29 16.82
CA CYS A 7 7.41 13.86 16.90
C CYS A 7 7.62 13.14 15.55
N LEU A 8 7.20 13.78 14.45
CA LEU A 8 7.60 13.36 13.10
C LEU A 8 9.11 13.47 12.92
N LEU A 9 9.76 14.51 13.46
CA LEU A 9 11.22 14.61 13.43
C LEU A 9 11.89 13.49 14.22
N SER A 10 11.39 13.05 15.37
CA SER A 10 12.00 11.97 16.17
C SER A 10 11.84 10.59 15.50
N TYR A 11 10.69 10.33 14.87
CA TYR A 11 10.47 9.14 14.06
C TYR A 11 11.30 9.17 12.76
N THR A 12 11.37 10.33 12.11
CA THR A 12 12.24 10.59 10.95
C THR A 12 13.72 10.51 11.34
N LEU A 13 14.11 10.97 12.54
CA LEU A 13 15.47 10.92 13.07
C LEU A 13 15.86 9.47 13.37
N THR A 14 14.93 8.64 13.83
CA THR A 14 15.18 7.19 14.03
C THR A 14 15.32 6.45 12.69
N ILE A 15 14.51 6.81 11.69
CA ILE A 15 14.65 6.34 10.30
C ILE A 15 15.96 6.83 9.68
N VAL A 16 16.34 8.08 9.93
CA VAL A 16 17.57 8.74 9.46
C VAL A 16 18.81 8.14 10.12
N VAL A 17 18.80 7.87 11.43
CA VAL A 17 19.94 7.35 12.20
C VAL A 17 20.22 5.87 11.94
N GLY A 18 19.22 5.06 11.60
CA GLY A 18 19.54 3.76 11.03
C GLY A 18 19.77 3.81 9.50
N GLY A 19 19.19 4.76 8.77
CA GLY A 19 19.51 5.01 7.35
C GLY A 19 21.00 5.31 7.17
N LEU A 20 21.55 6.08 8.11
CA LEU A 20 22.97 6.37 8.33
C LEU A 20 23.88 5.13 8.28
N ALA A 21 23.48 4.02 8.89
CA ALA A 21 24.30 2.80 8.91
C ALA A 21 24.27 2.04 7.57
N VAL A 22 23.11 1.98 6.89
CA VAL A 22 22.98 1.41 5.54
C VAL A 22 23.81 2.19 4.55
N LEU A 23 23.75 3.52 4.62
CA LEU A 23 24.33 4.39 3.61
C LEU A 23 25.85 4.44 3.75
N LEU A 24 26.39 4.34 4.98
CA LEU A 24 27.82 4.12 5.18
C LEU A 24 28.29 2.77 4.62
N TRP A 25 27.46 1.72 4.71
CA TRP A 25 27.78 0.41 4.12
C TRP A 25 27.65 0.39 2.59
N TYR A 26 26.58 0.98 2.04
CA TYR A 26 26.32 1.06 0.60
C TYR A 26 27.33 1.97 -0.09
N TRP A 27 27.69 3.12 0.52
CA TRP A 27 28.75 4.00 0.02
C TRP A 27 30.13 3.34 0.03
N ARG A 28 30.48 2.59 1.09
CA ARG A 28 31.73 1.79 1.12
C ARG A 28 31.75 0.70 0.05
N THR A 29 30.61 0.06 -0.21
CA THR A 29 30.47 -1.01 -1.20
C THR A 29 30.46 -0.47 -2.63
N TYR A 30 29.72 0.60 -2.89
CA TYR A 30 29.70 1.34 -4.15
C TYR A 30 31.08 1.89 -4.49
N ARG A 31 31.79 2.52 -3.53
CA ARG A 31 33.16 3.01 -3.74
C ARG A 31 34.17 1.90 -4.05
N ARG A 32 33.98 0.70 -3.48
CA ARG A 32 34.76 -0.51 -3.83
C ARG A 32 34.44 -1.00 -5.24
N LEU A 33 33.16 -1.15 -5.58
CA LEU A 33 32.71 -1.61 -6.90
C LEU A 33 33.11 -0.63 -8.00
N TYR A 34 32.97 0.67 -7.77
CA TYR A 34 33.34 1.73 -8.70
C TYR A 34 34.86 1.76 -8.97
N ARG A 35 35.69 1.66 -7.90
CA ARG A 35 37.16 1.52 -8.06
C ARG A 35 37.53 0.28 -8.87
N ASN A 36 36.85 -0.84 -8.62
CA ASN A 36 37.12 -2.08 -9.36
C ASN A 36 36.65 -2.00 -10.82
N SER A 37 35.52 -1.35 -11.12
CA SER A 37 35.05 -1.17 -12.50
C SER A 37 35.90 -0.20 -13.32
N VAL A 38 36.49 0.82 -12.68
CA VAL A 38 37.44 1.74 -13.33
C VAL A 38 38.77 1.04 -13.63
N HIS A 39 39.23 0.14 -12.76
CA HIS A 39 40.42 -0.69 -13.03
C HIS A 39 40.19 -1.75 -14.10
N VAL A 40 39.01 -2.40 -14.11
CA VAL A 40 38.66 -3.39 -15.13
C VAL A 40 38.53 -2.75 -16.52
N LYS A 41 37.91 -1.56 -16.62
CA LYS A 41 37.83 -0.82 -17.90
C LYS A 41 39.19 -0.33 -18.41
N ARG A 42 40.13 0.03 -17.52
CA ARG A 42 41.51 0.36 -17.93
C ARG A 42 42.26 -0.89 -18.43
N SER A 43 42.13 -2.02 -17.75
CA SER A 43 42.77 -3.27 -18.18
C SER A 43 42.19 -3.84 -19.48
N ALA A 44 40.87 -3.69 -19.70
CA ALA A 44 40.18 -4.13 -20.91
C ALA A 44 40.47 -3.22 -22.11
N TRP A 45 40.68 -1.92 -21.86
CA TRP A 45 41.12 -0.97 -22.87
C TRP A 45 42.56 -1.28 -23.33
N ASP A 46 43.48 -1.54 -22.39
CA ASP A 46 44.88 -1.87 -22.69
C ASP A 46 45.05 -3.25 -23.37
N SER A 47 44.11 -4.19 -23.17
CA SER A 47 44.12 -5.51 -23.83
C SER A 47 43.40 -5.54 -25.19
N SER A 48 42.58 -4.54 -25.51
CA SER A 48 41.89 -4.42 -26.82
C SER A 48 42.77 -3.90 -27.97
N GLN A 49 44.03 -3.51 -27.71
CA GLN A 49 44.99 -3.12 -28.75
C GLN A 49 45.91 -4.25 -29.25
N ALA A 50 45.75 -5.49 -28.76
CA ALA A 50 46.57 -6.62 -29.19
C ALA A 50 45.70 -7.78 -29.70
N GLY A 51 45.67 -7.95 -31.03
CA GLY A 51 45.35 -9.23 -31.66
C GLY A 51 43.95 -9.34 -32.29
N ALA A 52 43.90 -9.26 -33.61
CA ALA A 52 42.76 -9.74 -34.41
C ALA A 52 42.72 -11.28 -34.40
N PRO A 53 41.54 -11.92 -34.31
CA PRO A 53 41.42 -13.34 -34.61
C PRO A 53 40.84 -13.58 -36.00
N ALA A 54 41.42 -14.59 -36.64
CA ALA A 54 41.00 -15.18 -37.90
C ALA A 54 39.71 -15.99 -37.76
N SER A 55 39.10 -16.20 -38.93
CA SER A 55 37.94 -17.01 -39.28
C SER A 55 37.83 -18.38 -38.59
N ILE A 56 36.62 -18.74 -38.17
CA ILE A 56 36.25 -20.12 -37.82
C ILE A 56 35.21 -20.62 -38.81
N GLU A 57 35.57 -21.73 -39.46
CA GLU A 57 34.77 -22.56 -40.36
C GLU A 57 33.62 -23.25 -39.62
N GLN A 58 32.47 -23.32 -40.29
CA GLN A 58 31.36 -24.19 -39.94
C GLN A 58 31.71 -25.64 -40.31
N SER A 59 31.46 -26.59 -39.40
CA SER A 59 31.26 -27.99 -39.77
C SER A 59 30.05 -28.56 -39.06
N ASP A 60 29.16 -29.11 -39.89
CA ASP A 60 28.06 -29.99 -39.55
C ASP A 60 28.57 -31.29 -38.93
N GLN A 61 27.90 -31.81 -37.90
CA GLN A 61 27.72 -33.25 -37.81
C GLN A 61 26.49 -33.67 -37.02
N LYS A 62 25.78 -34.60 -37.65
CA LYS A 62 24.52 -35.25 -37.33
C LYS A 62 24.71 -36.44 -36.37
N ASP A 63 23.60 -36.73 -35.69
CA ASP A 63 23.06 -38.04 -35.27
C ASP A 63 23.94 -38.97 -34.44
N ASP A 64 23.47 -39.28 -33.22
CA ASP A 64 23.15 -40.68 -32.88
C ASP A 64 22.21 -40.78 -31.67
N VAL A 65 21.05 -41.36 -31.93
CA VAL A 65 20.02 -41.76 -30.96
C VAL A 65 20.15 -43.26 -30.79
N ASN A 66 20.45 -43.75 -29.59
CA ASN A 66 20.06 -45.10 -29.17
C ASN A 66 20.00 -45.30 -27.65
N SER A 67 18.76 -45.49 -27.19
CA SER A 67 18.29 -46.54 -26.29
C SER A 67 19.12 -46.98 -25.08
N LEU A 68 18.64 -46.66 -23.87
CA LEU A 68 18.78 -47.55 -22.70
C LEU A 68 17.46 -47.57 -21.89
N LYS A 69 16.87 -48.77 -21.79
CA LYS A 69 15.78 -49.13 -20.87
C LYS A 69 16.32 -49.29 -19.44
N PRO A 70 15.57 -48.96 -18.38
CA PRO A 70 15.91 -49.42 -17.04
C PRO A 70 15.25 -50.77 -16.71
N SER A 71 16.01 -51.69 -16.10
CA SER A 71 15.49 -52.91 -15.48
C SER A 71 15.06 -52.64 -14.03
N PRO A 72 14.00 -53.27 -13.53
CA PRO A 72 13.61 -53.20 -12.13
C PRO A 72 14.24 -54.36 -11.34
N GLN A 73 14.94 -54.08 -10.24
CA GLN A 73 15.13 -55.02 -9.14
C GLN A 73 15.69 -54.34 -7.89
N ASP A 74 14.89 -54.47 -6.83
CA ASP A 74 15.26 -54.68 -5.43
C ASP A 74 16.21 -53.72 -4.70
N ARG A 75 15.62 -52.92 -3.81
CA ARG A 75 16.02 -52.89 -2.40
C ARG A 75 14.86 -52.39 -1.53
N SER A 76 14.09 -53.35 -1.03
CA SER A 76 13.29 -53.21 0.19
C SER A 76 14.24 -52.99 1.38
N LEU A 77 14.25 -51.79 1.95
CA LEU A 77 14.72 -51.60 3.32
C LEU A 77 13.48 -51.61 4.22
N ALA A 78 13.29 -52.75 4.87
CA ALA A 78 12.48 -52.87 6.06
C ALA A 78 13.01 -51.89 7.10
N TYR A 79 12.16 -50.98 7.56
CA TYR A 79 12.36 -50.32 8.85
C TYR A 79 11.88 -51.31 9.90
N GLU A 80 12.83 -51.93 10.59
CA GLU A 80 12.55 -52.63 11.83
C GLU A 80 12.16 -51.60 12.89
N ASP A 81 10.91 -51.73 13.31
CA ASP A 81 10.26 -51.07 14.42
C ASP A 81 10.68 -51.77 15.72
N GLU A 82 11.83 -51.39 16.28
CA GLU A 82 12.18 -51.70 17.66
C GLU A 82 12.96 -50.54 18.28
N GLY A 83 12.26 -49.78 19.12
CA GLY A 83 12.85 -48.78 19.99
C GLY A 83 11.75 -48.01 20.68
N ASP A 84 11.43 -48.40 21.92
CA ASP A 84 10.69 -47.61 22.90
C ASP A 84 11.15 -46.14 22.86
N HIS A 85 10.47 -45.32 22.06
CA HIS A 85 10.51 -43.90 22.24
C HIS A 85 9.56 -43.62 23.40
N PRO A 86 10.05 -43.11 24.54
CA PRO A 86 9.14 -42.58 25.53
C PRO A 86 8.38 -41.47 24.80
N THR A 87 7.10 -41.73 24.55
CA THR A 87 6.15 -40.65 24.31
C THR A 87 6.09 -39.94 25.64
N ASP A 88 7.03 -39.01 25.84
CA ASP A 88 7.04 -38.07 26.96
C ASP A 88 5.75 -37.28 26.84
N LEU A 89 4.70 -37.84 27.45
CA LEU A 89 3.41 -37.21 27.57
C LEU A 89 3.69 -35.88 28.25
N LEU A 90 3.44 -34.80 27.50
CA LEU A 90 3.48 -33.44 28.03
C LEU A 90 2.79 -33.45 29.40
N PRO A 91 3.39 -32.83 30.45
CA PRO A 91 2.87 -32.89 31.81
C PRO A 91 1.37 -32.59 31.85
N GLU A 92 0.61 -33.34 32.65
CA GLU A 92 -0.84 -33.16 32.78
C GLU A 92 -1.17 -31.67 32.98
N GLY A 93 -1.89 -31.08 32.02
CA GLY A 93 -2.22 -29.66 31.96
C GLY A 93 -1.60 -28.89 30.79
N ALA A 94 -0.47 -29.32 30.24
CA ALA A 94 0.18 -28.66 29.09
C ALA A 94 -0.57 -28.94 27.77
N GLN A 95 -1.24 -30.08 27.67
CA GLN A 95 -2.02 -30.50 26.49
C GLN A 95 -3.29 -29.66 26.26
N GLY A 96 -3.74 -28.90 27.27
CA GLY A 96 -4.92 -28.03 27.20
C GLY A 96 -4.59 -26.53 27.23
N ALA A 97 -3.31 -26.15 27.19
CA ALA A 97 -2.89 -24.77 27.29
C ALA A 97 -3.32 -23.96 26.06
N ARG A 98 -4.08 -22.88 26.27
CA ARG A 98 -4.58 -21.98 25.22
C ARG A 98 -3.65 -20.80 24.95
N SER A 99 -2.58 -20.67 25.73
CA SER A 99 -1.55 -19.65 25.57
C SER A 99 -0.19 -20.15 26.03
N LEU A 100 0.89 -19.51 25.56
CA LEU A 100 2.25 -19.83 26.02
C LEU A 100 2.41 -19.65 27.53
N ALA A 101 1.68 -18.72 28.15
CA ALA A 101 1.70 -18.57 29.60
C ALA A 101 0.98 -19.68 30.35
N GLU A 102 -0.15 -20.18 29.84
CA GLU A 102 -0.79 -21.37 30.41
C GLU A 102 0.09 -22.61 30.25
N TYR A 103 0.80 -22.71 29.11
CA TYR A 103 1.74 -23.78 28.85
C TYR A 103 2.94 -23.71 29.81
N LEU A 104 3.58 -22.54 29.95
CA LEU A 104 4.68 -22.33 30.89
C LEU A 104 4.24 -22.48 32.36
N ARG A 105 2.99 -22.12 32.70
CA ARG A 105 2.38 -22.41 34.01
C ARG A 105 2.19 -23.88 34.26
N ALA A 106 1.66 -24.61 33.28
CA ALA A 106 1.50 -26.06 33.36
C ALA A 106 2.84 -26.76 33.56
N LEU A 107 3.91 -26.21 32.97
CA LEU A 107 5.29 -26.66 33.17
C LEU A 107 5.95 -26.10 34.46
N LYS A 108 5.23 -25.39 35.33
CA LYS A 108 5.71 -24.78 36.59
C LYS A 108 6.88 -23.78 36.45
N PHE A 109 7.09 -23.18 35.27
CA PHE A 109 8.17 -22.22 35.00
C PHE A 109 7.89 -20.78 35.46
N GLU A 110 6.67 -20.45 35.89
CA GLU A 110 6.21 -19.05 36.07
C GLU A 110 6.92 -18.28 37.22
N ARG A 111 7.68 -18.96 38.10
CA ARG A 111 8.35 -18.32 39.25
C ARG A 111 9.87 -18.13 39.11
N SER A 112 10.52 -18.74 38.12
CA SER A 112 11.99 -18.73 38.00
C SER A 112 12.52 -18.10 36.72
N VAL A 113 11.65 -17.76 35.77
CA VAL A 113 12.05 -17.24 34.47
C VAL A 113 11.73 -15.76 34.39
N ASP A 114 12.78 -14.93 34.27
CA ASP A 114 12.63 -13.52 33.92
C ASP A 114 12.12 -13.44 32.47
N MET A 115 10.80 -13.30 32.35
CA MET A 115 10.14 -13.22 31.05
C MET A 115 10.56 -11.98 30.26
N GLU A 116 10.99 -10.89 30.91
CA GLU A 116 11.54 -9.73 30.20
C GLU A 116 12.87 -10.12 29.56
N ALA A 117 13.75 -10.80 30.30
CA ALA A 117 15.00 -11.33 29.76
C ALA A 117 14.78 -12.37 28.65
N VAL A 118 13.76 -13.23 28.76
CA VAL A 118 13.38 -14.18 27.69
C VAL A 118 12.94 -13.44 26.44
N VAL A 119 12.08 -12.42 26.58
CA VAL A 119 11.63 -11.63 25.42
C VAL A 119 12.79 -10.89 24.79
N THR A 120 13.62 -10.22 25.59
CA THR A 120 14.84 -9.57 25.09
C THR A 120 15.75 -10.57 24.40
N THR A 121 15.89 -11.79 24.91
CA THR A 121 16.72 -12.84 24.28
C THR A 121 16.11 -13.34 22.98
N LEU A 122 14.80 -13.61 22.94
CA LEU A 122 14.08 -13.99 21.72
C LEU A 122 14.21 -12.91 20.63
N ILE A 123 14.09 -11.65 21.03
CA ILE A 123 14.25 -10.48 20.16
C ILE A 123 15.69 -10.32 19.66
N THR A 124 16.69 -10.49 20.52
CA THR A 124 18.08 -10.14 20.19
C THR A 124 18.91 -11.31 19.66
N LYS A 125 18.50 -12.55 19.94
CA LYS A 125 19.30 -13.76 19.67
C LYS A 125 18.61 -14.76 18.73
N VAL A 126 17.30 -14.68 18.54
CA VAL A 126 16.55 -15.59 17.65
C VAL A 126 16.19 -14.86 16.35
N GLN A 127 16.26 -15.59 15.22
CA GLN A 127 15.80 -15.04 13.94
C GLN A 127 14.32 -14.63 14.05
N MET A 128 13.98 -13.43 13.60
CA MET A 128 12.64 -12.83 13.80
C MET A 128 11.50 -13.68 13.26
N THR A 129 11.70 -14.34 12.12
CA THR A 129 10.71 -15.26 11.55
C THR A 129 10.32 -16.40 12.51
N ARG A 130 11.21 -16.77 13.46
CA ARG A 130 10.96 -17.77 14.49
C ARG A 130 10.55 -17.17 15.84
N ALA A 131 11.05 -15.97 16.16
CA ALA A 131 10.75 -15.29 17.41
C ALA A 131 9.32 -14.69 17.42
N LEU A 132 8.83 -14.20 16.28
CA LEU A 132 7.55 -13.51 16.15
C LEU A 132 6.33 -14.33 16.62
N PRO A 133 6.14 -15.59 16.18
CA PRO A 133 5.04 -16.41 16.67
C PRO A 133 5.11 -16.59 18.19
N ILE A 134 6.31 -16.77 18.74
CA ILE A 134 6.53 -16.95 20.19
C ILE A 134 6.20 -15.66 20.95
N ILE A 135 6.64 -14.51 20.45
CA ILE A 135 6.38 -13.18 21.03
C ILE A 135 4.88 -12.84 20.97
N ALA A 136 4.21 -13.17 19.85
CA ALA A 136 2.78 -12.95 19.67
C ALA A 136 1.93 -13.76 20.68
N LEU A 137 2.42 -14.92 21.11
CA LEU A 137 1.79 -15.80 22.10
C LEU A 137 2.02 -15.36 23.56
N LEU A 138 2.82 -14.33 23.81
CA LEU A 138 3.09 -13.85 25.17
C LEU A 138 1.92 -13.05 25.75
N PRO A 139 1.67 -13.14 27.07
CA PRO A 139 0.71 -12.28 27.76
C PRO A 139 0.98 -10.80 27.52
N GLU A 140 -0.10 -10.02 27.42
CA GLU A 140 -0.08 -8.58 27.18
C GLU A 140 0.84 -7.79 28.12
N ARG A 141 0.92 -8.17 29.41
CA ARG A 141 1.81 -7.51 30.38
C ARG A 141 3.28 -7.54 29.97
N TYR A 142 3.69 -8.59 29.26
CA TYR A 142 5.05 -8.78 28.75
C TYR A 142 5.22 -8.29 27.32
N ARG A 143 4.27 -7.51 26.77
CA ARG A 143 4.39 -6.85 25.45
C ARG A 143 4.47 -5.32 25.56
N ARG A 144 4.50 -4.77 26.79
CA ARG A 144 4.41 -3.32 27.06
C ARG A 144 5.70 -2.53 26.71
N ALA A 145 5.53 -1.25 26.39
CA ALA A 145 6.47 -0.12 26.29
C ALA A 145 7.91 -0.40 25.82
N ARG A 146 8.76 -1.08 26.61
CA ARG A 146 10.13 -1.41 26.21
C ARG A 146 10.20 -2.31 24.97
N ILE A 147 9.24 -3.22 24.82
CA ILE A 147 9.17 -4.11 23.65
C ILE A 147 8.67 -3.36 22.44
N LEU A 148 7.84 -2.33 22.61
CA LEU A 148 7.43 -1.45 21.52
C LEU A 148 8.64 -0.70 20.96
N THR A 149 9.46 -0.09 21.83
CA THR A 149 10.73 0.52 21.42
C THR A 149 11.61 -0.50 20.71
N THR A 150 11.64 -1.74 21.19
CA THR A 150 12.51 -2.79 20.63
C THR A 150 11.99 -3.37 19.32
N MET A 151 10.68 -3.60 19.15
CA MET A 151 10.09 -4.10 17.90
C MET A 151 10.09 -3.03 16.82
N THR A 152 9.75 -1.78 17.16
CA THR A 152 9.93 -0.64 16.27
C THR A 152 11.40 -0.49 15.90
N ARG A 153 12.31 -0.54 16.89
CA ARG A 153 13.76 -0.51 16.64
C ARG A 153 14.21 -1.70 15.78
N LEU A 154 13.62 -2.88 15.89
CA LEU A 154 13.98 -4.05 15.09
C LEU A 154 13.46 -4.00 13.65
N VAL A 155 12.23 -3.51 13.44
CA VAL A 155 11.70 -3.24 12.10
C VAL A 155 12.58 -2.20 11.42
N MET A 156 12.89 -1.13 12.15
CA MET A 156 13.82 -0.11 11.73
C MET A 156 15.19 -0.73 11.47
N GLU A 157 15.86 -1.36 12.44
CA GLU A 157 17.16 -2.04 12.28
C GLU A 157 17.19 -3.07 11.15
N SER A 158 16.11 -3.80 10.88
CA SER A 158 16.07 -4.75 9.77
C SER A 158 16.06 -4.01 8.43
N ALA A 159 15.14 -3.05 8.27
CA ALA A 159 15.11 -2.16 7.11
C ALA A 159 16.46 -1.41 6.95
N LEU A 160 17.06 -1.02 8.07
CA LEU A 160 18.27 -0.23 8.21
C LEU A 160 19.55 -1.08 8.28
N MET A 161 19.46 -2.39 8.12
CA MET A 161 20.61 -3.26 7.87
C MET A 161 20.52 -3.89 6.48
N GLY A 162 19.58 -3.43 5.64
CA GLY A 162 19.28 -4.05 4.35
C GLY A 162 18.79 -5.50 4.50
N LYS A 163 18.32 -5.87 5.70
CA LYS A 163 17.70 -7.18 5.92
C LYS A 163 16.24 -7.09 5.47
N PRO A 164 15.74 -8.13 4.80
CA PRO A 164 14.32 -8.22 4.51
C PRO A 164 13.52 -8.14 5.82
N PHE A 165 12.35 -7.50 5.79
CA PHE A 165 11.38 -7.62 6.88
C PHE A 165 10.28 -8.62 6.52
N SER A 166 9.52 -9.09 7.50
CA SER A 166 8.38 -9.98 7.26
C SER A 166 7.06 -9.18 7.28
N PRO A 167 6.09 -9.43 6.38
CA PRO A 167 4.74 -8.88 6.49
C PRO A 167 4.12 -9.13 7.88
N MET A 168 4.38 -10.32 8.45
CA MET A 168 3.91 -10.68 9.78
C MET A 168 4.52 -9.78 10.86
N LEU A 169 5.80 -9.40 10.72
CA LEU A 169 6.46 -8.48 11.64
C LEU A 169 5.81 -7.09 11.57
N CYS A 170 5.53 -6.60 10.37
CA CYS A 170 4.87 -5.31 10.17
C CYS A 170 3.47 -5.31 10.78
N CYS A 171 2.67 -6.35 10.51
CA CYS A 171 1.34 -6.52 11.07
C CYS A 171 1.37 -6.56 12.61
N ALA A 172 2.24 -7.39 13.21
CA ALA A 172 2.40 -7.47 14.66
C ALA A 172 2.86 -6.14 15.27
N THR A 173 3.74 -5.41 14.59
CA THR A 173 4.22 -4.10 15.04
C THR A 173 3.10 -3.06 15.00
N ALA A 174 2.32 -3.01 13.92
CA ALA A 174 1.17 -2.12 13.79
C ALA A 174 0.11 -2.38 14.87
N GLU A 175 -0.22 -3.65 15.12
CA GLU A 175 -1.14 -4.04 16.20
C GLU A 175 -0.61 -3.63 17.57
N THR A 176 0.69 -3.83 17.83
CA THR A 176 1.32 -3.46 19.10
C THR A 176 1.33 -1.95 19.29
N LEU A 177 1.70 -1.16 18.26
CA LEU A 177 1.59 0.30 18.28
C LEU A 177 0.16 0.74 18.60
N HIS A 178 -0.84 0.13 17.94
CA HIS A 178 -2.23 0.47 18.17
C HIS A 178 -2.71 0.17 19.60
N ARG A 179 -2.26 -0.92 20.23
CA ARG A 179 -2.55 -1.20 21.65
C ARG A 179 -1.97 -0.11 22.57
N HIS A 180 -0.88 0.53 22.16
CA HIS A 180 -0.23 1.64 22.85
C HIS A 180 -0.70 3.04 22.43
N ARG A 181 -1.76 3.17 21.63
CA ARG A 181 -2.26 4.47 21.15
C ARG A 181 -2.62 5.51 22.22
N ARG A 182 -2.76 5.08 23.48
CA ARG A 182 -3.05 5.98 24.62
C ARG A 182 -1.80 6.72 25.11
N GLU A 183 -0.60 6.29 24.70
CA GLU A 183 0.63 7.01 24.99
C GLU A 183 0.59 8.39 24.29
N PRO A 184 0.99 9.48 24.96
CA PRO A 184 0.85 10.84 24.43
C PRO A 184 1.44 11.04 23.03
N GLU A 185 2.60 10.42 22.76
CA GLU A 185 3.31 10.49 21.48
C GLU A 185 2.54 9.83 20.34
N LEU A 186 1.82 8.74 20.62
CA LEU A 186 1.04 7.99 19.63
C LEU A 186 -0.39 8.52 19.49
N ALA A 187 -0.93 9.15 20.55
CA ALA A 187 -2.27 9.73 20.52
C ALA A 187 -2.41 10.80 19.42
N ALA A 188 -1.32 11.52 19.11
CA ALA A 188 -1.28 12.50 18.01
C ALA A 188 -1.41 11.87 16.61
N LEU A 189 -1.18 10.56 16.47
CA LEU A 189 -1.34 9.83 15.21
C LEU A 189 -2.76 9.25 15.04
N VAL A 190 -3.63 9.38 16.04
CA VAL A 190 -5.05 9.07 15.90
C VAL A 190 -5.72 10.22 15.15
N VAL A 191 -6.20 9.92 13.95
CA VAL A 191 -6.86 10.90 13.08
C VAL A 191 -8.33 10.51 12.94
N ASP A 192 -9.22 11.49 12.87
CA ASP A 192 -10.59 11.28 12.41
C ASP A 192 -10.58 11.07 10.89
N SER A 193 -10.27 9.83 10.49
CA SER A 193 -10.15 9.42 9.09
C SER A 193 -11.43 9.66 8.29
N LEU A 194 -12.60 9.52 8.92
CA LEU A 194 -13.87 9.78 8.27
C LEU A 194 -14.05 11.26 7.93
N SER A 195 -13.74 12.16 8.86
CA SER A 195 -13.76 13.61 8.58
C SER A 195 -12.72 14.00 7.53
N LEU A 196 -11.52 13.42 7.58
CA LEU A 196 -10.48 13.62 6.56
C LEU A 196 -10.93 13.14 5.18
N PHE A 197 -11.56 11.96 5.10
CA PHE A 197 -12.10 11.44 3.86
C PHE A 197 -13.17 12.35 3.27
N ALA A 198 -14.15 12.79 4.09
CA ALA A 198 -15.23 13.65 3.63
C ALA A 198 -14.81 15.08 3.30
N SER A 199 -13.69 15.57 3.83
CA SER A 199 -13.12 16.86 3.38
C SER A 199 -12.45 16.74 2.00
N GLY A 200 -12.29 15.52 1.48
CA GLY A 200 -11.63 15.23 0.21
C GLY A 200 -10.22 14.66 0.36
N GLY A 201 -9.81 14.23 1.55
CA GLY A 201 -8.41 13.91 1.88
C GLY A 201 -7.58 15.14 2.23
N VAL A 202 -8.24 16.25 2.53
CA VAL A 202 -7.62 17.56 2.76
C VAL A 202 -7.70 17.90 4.24
N ALA A 203 -6.55 17.99 4.91
CA ALA A 203 -6.47 18.42 6.30
C ALA A 203 -5.34 19.41 6.54
N GLY A 204 -5.41 20.05 7.71
CA GLY A 204 -4.43 21.02 8.17
C GLY A 204 -4.75 22.45 7.75
N ASP A 205 -3.98 23.37 8.32
CA ASP A 205 -4.08 24.81 8.08
C ASP A 205 -3.07 25.22 7.00
N THR A 206 -3.30 24.73 5.77
CA THR A 206 -2.47 25.04 4.61
C THR A 206 -3.27 25.83 3.59
N ALA A 207 -2.61 26.68 2.80
CA ALA A 207 -3.28 27.43 1.74
C ALA A 207 -4.01 26.50 0.75
N LEU A 208 -3.41 25.34 0.46
CA LEU A 208 -4.04 24.30 -0.36
C LEU A 208 -5.31 23.76 0.29
N ALA A 209 -5.26 23.50 1.60
CA ALA A 209 -6.40 22.98 2.33
C ALA A 209 -7.56 23.95 2.36
N SER A 210 -7.29 25.24 2.62
CA SER A 210 -8.31 26.30 2.58
C SER A 210 -8.93 26.44 1.18
N CYS A 211 -8.10 26.41 0.13
CA CYS A 211 -8.58 26.46 -1.26
C CYS A 211 -9.55 25.32 -1.59
N LEU A 212 -9.22 24.09 -1.18
CA LEU A 212 -10.03 22.91 -1.45
C LEU A 212 -11.21 22.75 -0.47
N ALA A 213 -11.16 23.35 0.72
CA ALA A 213 -12.29 23.37 1.64
C ALA A 213 -13.48 24.15 1.05
N GLU A 214 -13.21 25.21 0.30
CA GLU A 214 -14.18 26.18 -0.23
C GLU A 214 -14.68 25.86 -1.65
N LEU A 215 -14.71 24.59 -2.07
CA LEU A 215 -15.31 24.25 -3.36
C LEU A 215 -16.81 24.57 -3.36
N PRO A 216 -17.35 25.16 -4.45
CA PRO A 216 -18.78 25.39 -4.59
C PRO A 216 -19.55 24.06 -4.55
N ASN A 217 -20.81 24.14 -4.14
CA ASN A 217 -21.73 23.01 -4.11
C ASN A 217 -23.11 23.48 -4.64
N PRO A 218 -23.52 23.09 -5.87
CA PRO A 218 -22.83 22.14 -6.73
C PRO A 218 -21.52 22.66 -7.34
N PHE A 219 -20.59 21.75 -7.63
CA PHE A 219 -19.37 22.04 -8.39
C PHE A 219 -19.61 21.81 -9.89
N ILE A 220 -19.62 22.87 -10.70
CA ILE A 220 -19.92 22.78 -12.14
C ILE A 220 -18.60 22.70 -12.93
N LEU A 221 -18.29 21.55 -13.52
CA LEU A 221 -16.97 21.28 -14.10
C LEU A 221 -16.57 22.31 -15.16
N SER A 222 -17.45 22.64 -16.09
CA SER A 222 -17.17 23.59 -17.18
C SER A 222 -16.88 25.02 -16.73
N GLN A 223 -17.20 25.38 -15.48
CA GLN A 223 -17.00 26.71 -14.93
C GLN A 223 -15.90 26.73 -13.87
N GLU A 224 -15.78 25.66 -13.08
CA GLU A 224 -15.04 25.69 -11.81
C GLU A 224 -13.68 24.98 -11.84
N VAL A 225 -13.42 24.11 -12.83
CA VAL A 225 -12.14 23.36 -12.92
C VAL A 225 -10.97 24.34 -13.09
N GLU A 226 -10.98 25.17 -14.14
CA GLU A 226 -9.87 26.10 -14.43
C GLU A 226 -9.60 27.11 -13.30
N PRO A 227 -10.61 27.82 -12.75
CA PRO A 227 -10.38 28.72 -11.62
C PRO A 227 -9.84 28.00 -10.39
N THR A 228 -10.32 26.78 -10.12
CA THR A 228 -9.86 26.01 -8.95
C THR A 228 -8.43 25.50 -9.14
N VAL A 229 -8.07 25.01 -10.33
CA VAL A 229 -6.70 24.62 -10.68
C VAL A 229 -5.75 25.82 -10.54
N ALA A 230 -6.13 27.00 -11.01
CA ALA A 230 -5.35 28.22 -10.85
C ALA A 230 -5.12 28.58 -9.36
N ARG A 231 -6.16 28.45 -8.51
CA ARG A 231 -6.02 28.66 -7.06
C ARG A 231 -5.13 27.61 -6.39
N ILE A 232 -5.21 26.34 -6.80
CA ILE A 232 -4.32 25.27 -6.30
C ILE A 232 -2.86 25.60 -6.67
N LEU A 233 -2.58 25.97 -7.92
CA LEU A 233 -1.24 26.35 -8.37
C LEU A 233 -0.71 27.55 -7.57
N GLN A 234 -1.54 28.56 -7.33
CA GLN A 234 -1.20 29.70 -6.50
C GLN A 234 -0.86 29.29 -5.06
N ALA A 235 -1.68 28.41 -4.46
CA ALA A 235 -1.46 27.89 -3.11
C ALA A 235 -0.18 27.04 -2.99
N LEU A 236 0.25 26.43 -4.09
CA LEU A 236 1.51 25.69 -4.21
C LEU A 236 2.69 26.58 -4.64
N HIS A 237 2.48 27.89 -4.77
CA HIS A 237 3.49 28.87 -5.23
C HIS A 237 4.10 28.53 -6.61
N VAL A 238 3.31 27.93 -7.50
CA VAL A 238 3.72 27.65 -8.88
C VAL A 238 3.45 28.87 -9.75
N ALA A 239 4.47 29.39 -10.42
CA ALA A 239 4.30 30.52 -11.33
C ALA A 239 3.52 30.09 -12.60
N PRO A 240 2.67 30.96 -13.19
CA PRO A 240 1.84 30.58 -14.34
C PRO A 240 2.62 30.01 -15.52
N GLN A 241 3.81 30.55 -15.81
CA GLN A 241 4.68 30.06 -16.89
C GLN A 241 5.29 28.67 -16.63
N ASP A 242 5.30 28.22 -15.38
CA ASP A 242 5.84 26.92 -14.98
C ASP A 242 4.74 25.85 -14.83
N ALA A 243 3.47 26.24 -14.94
CA ALA A 243 2.33 25.35 -14.70
C ALA A 243 2.34 24.09 -15.58
N ASP A 244 2.78 24.22 -16.83
CA ASP A 244 2.88 23.13 -17.79
C ASP A 244 4.31 22.59 -17.97
N CYS A 245 5.28 23.18 -17.25
CA CYS A 245 6.69 22.81 -17.34
C CYS A 245 7.03 21.70 -16.33
N ILE A 246 7.37 20.51 -16.82
CA ILE A 246 7.91 19.45 -15.97
C ILE A 246 9.33 19.84 -15.54
N GLN A 247 9.51 20.13 -14.26
CA GLN A 247 10.78 20.52 -13.65
C GLN A 247 11.14 19.55 -12.52
N PRO A 248 12.44 19.27 -12.27
CA PRO A 248 12.86 18.49 -11.12
C PRO A 248 12.31 19.10 -9.83
N SER A 249 11.86 18.24 -8.90
CA SER A 249 11.50 18.72 -7.56
C SER A 249 12.74 19.26 -6.86
N ARG A 250 12.70 20.54 -6.45
CA ARG A 250 13.84 21.21 -5.82
C ARG A 250 13.97 20.93 -4.32
N SER A 251 13.06 20.17 -3.71
CA SER A 251 13.09 19.89 -2.27
C SER A 251 14.03 18.71 -1.96
N ASN A 252 15.34 18.94 -2.08
CA ASN A 252 16.35 18.01 -1.55
C ASN A 252 16.88 18.60 -0.23
N THR A 253 16.60 17.93 0.88
CA THR A 253 17.02 18.37 2.22
C THR A 253 18.18 17.52 2.69
N LEU A 254 19.34 18.13 2.93
CA LEU A 254 20.49 17.45 3.54
C LEU A 254 20.09 16.83 4.88
N ILE A 255 20.46 15.58 5.08
CA ILE A 255 20.15 14.84 6.31
C ILE A 255 21.10 15.27 7.43
N ASP A 256 22.40 15.06 7.22
CA ASP A 256 23.49 15.43 8.11
C ASP A 256 24.78 15.39 7.29
N ASP A 257 25.28 16.55 6.87
CA ASP A 257 26.44 16.62 5.98
C ASP A 257 27.75 16.21 6.68
N ALA A 258 27.81 16.29 8.00
CA ALA A 258 28.99 15.88 8.76
C ALA A 258 29.11 14.34 8.84
N LEU A 259 27.98 13.65 9.04
CA LEU A 259 27.94 12.19 9.14
C LEU A 259 27.75 11.50 7.79
N LEU A 260 27.02 12.12 6.86
CA LEU A 260 26.67 11.60 5.54
C LEU A 260 26.84 12.69 4.48
N PRO A 261 28.09 13.00 4.11
CA PRO A 261 28.37 14.08 3.17
C PRO A 261 27.56 13.93 1.88
N GLY A 262 26.75 14.95 1.60
CA GLY A 262 25.90 15.04 0.43
C GLY A 262 24.64 14.16 0.41
N LEU A 263 24.31 13.38 1.45
CA LEU A 263 23.05 12.63 1.44
C LEU A 263 21.85 13.54 1.76
N CYS A 264 20.83 13.48 0.92
CA CYS A 264 19.59 14.22 1.10
C CYS A 264 18.34 13.32 1.14
N ILE A 265 17.31 13.78 1.85
CA ILE A 265 15.93 13.36 1.63
C ILE A 265 15.42 14.13 0.42
N GLY A 266 14.90 13.42 -0.57
CA GLY A 266 14.34 14.02 -1.77
C GLY A 266 14.54 13.14 -3.00
N THR A 267 13.86 13.52 -4.07
CA THR A 267 13.82 12.75 -5.32
C THR A 267 15.07 12.95 -6.17
N GLY A 268 15.98 13.84 -5.77
CA GLY A 268 17.13 14.24 -6.58
C GLY A 268 16.69 14.91 -7.88
N ASP A 269 17.43 14.68 -8.96
CA ASP A 269 17.13 15.26 -10.28
C ASP A 269 16.07 14.46 -11.07
N LEU A 270 15.31 13.60 -10.40
CA LEU A 270 14.18 12.92 -11.03
C LEU A 270 13.10 13.93 -11.43
N LEU A 271 12.54 13.71 -12.62
CA LEU A 271 11.42 14.48 -13.11
C LEU A 271 10.10 13.90 -12.58
N PRO A 272 9.15 14.75 -12.17
CA PRO A 272 7.75 14.36 -12.04
C PRO A 272 7.24 13.70 -13.32
N ALA A 273 6.32 12.75 -13.20
CA ALA A 273 5.69 12.13 -14.37
C ALA A 273 4.62 13.04 -15.00
N GLN A 274 4.32 14.18 -14.38
CA GLN A 274 3.25 15.10 -14.76
C GLN A 274 3.64 16.55 -14.45
N SER A 275 3.03 17.50 -15.16
CA SER A 275 3.22 18.93 -14.88
C SER A 275 2.58 19.35 -13.54
N PRO A 276 2.96 20.52 -12.99
CA PRO A 276 2.25 21.10 -11.85
C PRO A 276 0.75 21.27 -12.08
N ARG A 277 0.33 21.70 -13.27
CA ARG A 277 -1.08 21.83 -13.65
C ARG A 277 -1.80 20.49 -13.60
N GLN A 278 -1.22 19.46 -14.21
CA GLN A 278 -1.78 18.10 -14.15
C GLN A 278 -1.88 17.62 -12.69
N SER A 279 -0.85 17.86 -11.88
CA SER A 279 -0.89 17.51 -10.44
C SER A 279 -2.03 18.22 -9.70
N ALA A 280 -2.31 19.49 -10.04
CA ALA A 280 -3.42 20.26 -9.48
C ALA A 280 -4.79 19.73 -9.96
N GLU A 281 -4.94 19.42 -11.24
CA GLU A 281 -6.15 18.79 -11.80
C GLU A 281 -6.44 17.43 -11.13
N TRP A 282 -5.39 16.62 -10.94
CA TRP A 282 -5.51 15.29 -10.31
C TRP A 282 -5.86 15.40 -8.83
N THR A 283 -5.30 16.40 -8.15
CA THR A 283 -5.64 16.71 -6.75
C THR A 283 -7.10 17.13 -6.63
N LEU A 284 -7.58 18.01 -7.51
CA LEU A 284 -8.99 18.40 -7.56
C LEU A 284 -9.89 17.19 -7.81
N ALA A 285 -9.58 16.36 -8.79
CA ALA A 285 -10.36 15.16 -9.09
C ALA A 285 -10.44 14.19 -7.90
N ALA A 286 -9.32 13.94 -7.21
CA ALA A 286 -9.30 13.10 -6.02
C ALA A 286 -10.22 13.66 -4.91
N VAL A 287 -10.20 14.98 -4.70
CA VAL A 287 -11.10 15.67 -3.75
C VAL A 287 -12.56 15.49 -4.14
N LEU A 288 -12.91 15.72 -5.41
CA LEU A 288 -14.28 15.55 -5.91
C LEU A 288 -14.75 14.10 -5.70
N MET A 289 -13.94 13.11 -6.09
CA MET A 289 -14.24 11.69 -5.95
C MET A 289 -14.44 11.28 -4.48
N ASN A 290 -13.60 11.78 -3.57
CA ASN A 290 -13.73 11.52 -2.14
C ASN A 290 -14.99 12.16 -1.55
N ARG A 291 -15.31 13.42 -1.91
CA ARG A 291 -16.54 14.09 -1.44
C ARG A 291 -17.80 13.43 -1.94
N LEU A 292 -17.85 13.05 -3.21
CA LEU A 292 -18.95 12.25 -3.78
C LEU A 292 -19.07 10.91 -3.06
N SER A 293 -17.95 10.20 -2.86
CA SER A 293 -17.94 8.93 -2.12
C SER A 293 -18.42 9.10 -0.67
N ALA A 294 -18.09 10.22 -0.02
CA ALA A 294 -18.49 10.53 1.34
C ALA A 294 -20.00 10.83 1.49
N ASN A 295 -20.72 11.15 0.41
CA ASN A 295 -22.20 11.25 0.46
C ASN A 295 -22.86 9.95 0.91
N THR A 296 -22.20 8.81 0.69
CA THR A 296 -22.59 7.50 1.25
C THR A 296 -22.74 7.55 2.78
N CYS A 297 -21.91 8.32 3.48
CA CYS A 297 -22.03 8.52 4.94
C CYS A 297 -23.35 9.18 5.30
N ALA A 298 -23.76 10.17 4.50
CA ALA A 298 -25.00 10.89 4.72
C ALA A 298 -26.22 9.99 4.44
N ALA A 299 -26.16 9.15 3.40
CA ALA A 299 -27.18 8.11 3.13
C ALA A 299 -27.34 7.13 4.31
N LEU A 300 -26.22 6.83 4.99
CA LEU A 300 -26.15 5.99 6.18
C LEU A 300 -26.54 6.72 7.48
N GLY A 301 -26.74 8.04 7.45
CA GLY A 301 -26.96 8.83 8.67
C GLY A 301 -25.73 8.89 9.59
N ILE A 302 -24.54 8.58 9.07
CA ILE A 302 -23.28 8.69 9.80
C ILE A 302 -22.89 10.17 9.87
N PRO A 303 -22.75 10.75 11.07
CA PRO A 303 -22.29 12.13 11.19
C PRO A 303 -20.83 12.21 10.77
N VAL A 304 -20.53 13.11 9.83
CA VAL A 304 -19.15 13.43 9.44
C VAL A 304 -18.82 14.83 9.91
N GLY A 305 -17.88 14.96 10.85
CA GLY A 305 -17.52 16.23 11.46
C GLY A 305 -18.59 16.84 12.38
N PRO A 306 -18.39 18.09 12.83
CA PRO A 306 -19.25 18.75 13.84
C PRO A 306 -20.59 19.27 13.30
N LYS A 307 -20.75 19.35 11.98
CA LYS A 307 -21.99 19.78 11.31
C LYS A 307 -22.38 18.74 10.27
N PRO A 308 -23.68 18.42 10.10
CA PRO A 308 -24.11 17.61 8.97
C PRO A 308 -23.64 18.30 7.68
N ALA A 309 -22.72 17.66 6.97
CA ALA A 309 -22.32 18.16 5.67
C ALA A 309 -23.54 18.11 4.73
N ALA A 310 -23.76 19.18 3.98
CA ALA A 310 -24.67 19.11 2.85
C ALA A 310 -24.17 18.03 1.87
N VAL A 311 -25.08 17.33 1.19
CA VAL A 311 -24.70 16.40 0.11
C VAL A 311 -23.90 17.19 -0.91
N PHE A 312 -22.69 16.71 -1.22
CA PHE A 312 -21.83 17.34 -2.21
C PHE A 312 -22.25 16.88 -3.61
N CYS A 313 -22.55 17.82 -4.49
CA CYS A 313 -22.99 17.52 -5.84
C CYS A 313 -22.02 18.10 -6.88
N VAL A 314 -21.93 17.43 -8.03
CA VAL A 314 -21.24 17.94 -9.21
C VAL A 314 -22.22 18.05 -10.38
N GLN A 315 -21.91 18.92 -11.33
CA GLN A 315 -22.59 18.98 -12.64
C GLN A 315 -21.53 19.09 -13.73
N LEU A 316 -21.75 18.46 -14.88
CA LEU A 316 -20.83 18.60 -16.01
C LEU A 316 -20.96 19.99 -16.66
N LEU A 317 -22.19 20.41 -16.93
CA LEU A 317 -22.58 21.73 -17.44
C LEU A 317 -23.71 22.32 -16.54
N PRO A 318 -23.97 23.64 -16.58
CA PRO A 318 -24.98 24.26 -15.70
C PRO A 318 -26.40 23.70 -15.81
N ASP A 319 -26.76 23.19 -17.00
CA ASP A 319 -28.07 22.62 -17.33
C ASP A 319 -28.11 21.08 -17.23
N HIS A 320 -26.98 20.44 -16.92
CA HIS A 320 -26.95 18.99 -16.69
C HIS A 320 -27.51 18.62 -15.31
N PRO A 321 -27.99 17.37 -15.11
CA PRO A 321 -28.44 16.90 -13.81
C PRO A 321 -27.38 17.03 -12.71
N LEU A 322 -27.83 17.23 -11.48
CA LEU A 322 -26.98 17.14 -10.28
C LEU A 322 -26.58 15.68 -10.06
N ILE A 323 -25.29 15.44 -9.89
CA ILE A 323 -24.72 14.11 -9.63
C ILE A 323 -24.15 14.10 -8.22
N SER A 324 -24.56 13.11 -7.42
CA SER A 324 -24.09 12.97 -6.03
C SER A 324 -23.40 11.62 -5.75
N ASP A 325 -23.46 10.68 -6.70
CA ASP A 325 -22.78 9.39 -6.62
C ASP A 325 -21.48 9.41 -7.46
N PRO A 326 -20.35 8.90 -6.92
CA PRO A 326 -19.08 8.91 -7.64
C PRO A 326 -19.10 8.02 -8.89
N ALA A 327 -19.84 6.91 -8.91
CA ALA A 327 -19.93 6.08 -10.10
C ALA A 327 -20.77 6.79 -11.16
N GLU A 328 -21.95 7.33 -10.82
CA GLU A 328 -22.74 8.15 -11.74
C GLU A 328 -21.95 9.29 -12.36
N PHE A 329 -21.04 9.91 -11.60
CA PHE A 329 -20.13 10.93 -12.13
C PHE A 329 -19.21 10.37 -13.22
N ILE A 330 -18.60 9.20 -12.99
CA ILE A 330 -17.79 8.53 -14.01
C ILE A 330 -18.64 8.09 -15.21
N GLY A 331 -19.84 7.59 -14.99
CA GLY A 331 -20.78 7.23 -16.06
C GLY A 331 -21.14 8.44 -16.92
N ALA A 332 -21.42 9.58 -16.28
CA ALA A 332 -21.71 10.82 -16.98
C ALA A 332 -20.50 11.34 -17.79
N LEU A 333 -19.27 11.12 -17.32
CA LEU A 333 -18.05 11.44 -18.10
C LEU A 333 -17.88 10.51 -19.31
N ILE A 334 -18.14 9.21 -19.16
CA ILE A 334 -18.11 8.21 -20.25
C ILE A 334 -19.15 8.57 -21.33
N ASP A 335 -20.37 8.90 -20.91
CA ASP A 335 -21.47 9.21 -21.81
C ASP A 335 -21.46 10.66 -22.32
N PHE A 336 -20.50 11.48 -21.86
CA PHE A 336 -20.47 12.91 -22.15
C PHE A 336 -20.37 13.18 -23.65
N LYS A 337 -21.39 13.88 -24.18
CA LYS A 337 -21.44 14.40 -25.53
C LYS A 337 -22.04 15.79 -25.48
N SER A 338 -21.33 16.78 -26.01
CA SER A 338 -21.82 18.15 -26.10
C SER A 338 -21.33 18.82 -27.38
N ALA A 339 -22.24 19.49 -28.08
CA ALA A 339 -21.91 20.26 -29.28
C ALA A 339 -20.91 21.37 -28.98
N ALA A 340 -20.97 21.98 -27.79
CA ALA A 340 -20.01 23.01 -27.34
C ALA A 340 -18.57 22.49 -27.25
N TYR A 341 -18.42 21.17 -27.08
CA TYR A 341 -17.13 20.47 -27.01
C TYR A 341 -16.92 19.53 -28.21
N GLN A 342 -17.52 19.87 -29.36
CA GLN A 342 -17.38 19.14 -30.63
C GLN A 342 -17.72 17.64 -30.54
N ASN A 343 -18.54 17.25 -29.56
CA ASN A 343 -18.83 15.85 -29.22
C ASN A 343 -17.56 14.99 -29.01
N ALA A 344 -16.46 15.59 -28.56
CA ALA A 344 -15.25 14.86 -28.20
C ALA A 344 -15.56 13.90 -27.03
N PRO A 345 -15.45 12.57 -27.21
CA PRO A 345 -15.73 11.63 -26.14
C PRO A 345 -14.64 11.73 -25.06
N SER A 346 -15.02 11.45 -23.81
CA SER A 346 -14.03 11.21 -22.76
C SER A 346 -13.44 9.81 -22.92
N ASP A 347 -12.13 9.70 -22.82
CA ASP A 347 -11.42 8.44 -22.76
C ASP A 347 -11.19 8.08 -21.28
N VAL A 348 -11.92 7.07 -20.80
CA VAL A 348 -11.94 6.67 -19.39
C VAL A 348 -11.40 5.25 -19.25
N HIS A 349 -10.31 5.10 -18.52
CA HIS A 349 -9.67 3.82 -18.25
C HIS A 349 -9.56 3.59 -16.76
N ALA A 350 -9.79 2.35 -16.32
CA ALA A 350 -9.38 1.93 -14.99
C ALA A 350 -8.69 0.57 -15.02
N TYR A 351 -7.73 0.38 -14.14
CA TYR A 351 -6.97 -0.86 -14.01
C TYR A 351 -6.33 -0.99 -12.63
N PHE A 352 -6.17 -2.23 -12.18
CA PHE A 352 -5.43 -2.54 -10.95
C PHE A 352 -3.93 -2.51 -11.24
N ASN A 353 -3.21 -1.60 -10.60
CA ASN A 353 -1.77 -1.48 -10.74
C ASN A 353 -1.06 -1.94 -9.47
N ILE A 354 0.08 -2.62 -9.63
CA ILE A 354 0.99 -3.00 -8.55
C ILE A 354 2.41 -2.62 -8.96
N ARG A 355 3.09 -1.86 -8.11
CA ARG A 355 4.47 -1.39 -8.35
C ARG A 355 5.31 -1.54 -7.10
N GLN A 356 6.63 -1.56 -7.24
CA GLN A 356 7.52 -1.47 -6.08
C GLN A 356 7.29 -0.13 -5.36
N THR A 357 7.38 -0.14 -4.04
CA THR A 357 7.15 1.06 -3.24
C THR A 357 8.35 1.39 -2.36
N SER A 358 8.52 2.70 -2.17
CA SER A 358 9.41 3.29 -1.17
C SER A 358 8.63 3.94 -0.02
N PHE A 359 7.30 3.74 0.03
CA PHE A 359 6.39 4.36 1.01
C PHE A 359 6.53 5.89 1.08
N GLY A 360 6.71 6.54 -0.07
CA GLY A 360 6.85 7.99 -0.17
C GLY A 360 8.18 8.54 0.31
N VAL A 361 9.13 7.68 0.71
CA VAL A 361 10.49 8.10 1.04
C VAL A 361 11.32 8.06 -0.23
N ASP A 362 12.05 9.14 -0.49
CA ASP A 362 13.06 9.23 -1.55
C ASP A 362 14.36 9.74 -0.94
N LEU A 363 15.48 9.15 -1.36
CA LEU A 363 16.81 9.60 -0.99
C LEU A 363 17.60 9.94 -2.25
N CYS A 364 18.48 10.92 -2.16
CA CYS A 364 19.42 11.26 -3.21
C CYS A 364 20.79 11.64 -2.63
N VAL A 365 21.80 11.65 -3.49
CA VAL A 365 23.16 12.07 -3.13
C VAL A 365 23.53 13.28 -3.98
N GLN A 366 23.94 14.32 -3.29
CA GLN A 366 24.56 15.52 -3.82
C GLN A 366 25.96 15.18 -4.35
N GLU A 367 26.16 15.36 -5.64
CA GLU A 367 27.43 15.12 -6.32
C GLU A 367 27.91 16.42 -6.98
N PRO A 368 29.24 16.66 -7.04
CA PRO A 368 29.77 17.72 -7.89
C PRO A 368 29.35 17.47 -9.33
N ASN A 369 28.83 18.49 -10.02
CA ASN A 369 28.49 18.35 -11.43
C ASN A 369 29.79 18.21 -12.25
N ARG A 370 30.12 16.99 -12.65
CA ARG A 370 31.31 16.69 -13.47
C ARG A 370 31.03 16.71 -14.97
N ALA A 371 29.80 16.99 -15.37
CA ALA A 371 29.45 17.15 -16.77
C ALA A 371 29.91 18.54 -17.22
N ASP A 372 30.84 18.55 -18.17
CA ASP A 372 31.26 19.70 -19.00
C ASP A 372 32.39 20.59 -18.46
N GLY A 373 33.59 19.99 -18.34
CA GLY A 373 34.85 20.73 -18.26
C GLY A 373 35.13 21.38 -16.90
N GLU A 374 36.33 21.96 -16.75
CA GLU A 374 36.86 22.53 -15.50
C GLU A 374 36.03 23.70 -14.92
N ASN A 375 34.94 24.11 -15.58
CA ASN A 375 34.14 25.29 -15.23
C ASN A 375 32.70 24.99 -14.77
N ALA A 376 32.27 23.73 -14.67
CA ALA A 376 30.93 23.39 -14.17
C ALA A 376 30.86 23.54 -12.63
N THR A 377 30.45 24.71 -12.15
CA THR A 377 30.23 25.00 -10.71
C THR A 377 28.90 24.46 -10.17
N GLY A 378 28.25 23.53 -10.89
CA GLY A 378 26.94 23.00 -10.53
C GLY A 378 26.98 21.88 -9.49
N VAL A 379 25.86 21.69 -8.81
CA VAL A 379 25.57 20.51 -7.99
C VAL A 379 24.56 19.65 -8.73
N ARG A 380 24.78 18.33 -8.75
CA ARG A 380 23.83 17.33 -9.26
C ARG A 380 23.27 16.52 -8.10
N TYR A 381 22.01 16.09 -8.16
CA TYR A 381 21.44 15.17 -7.18
C TYR A 381 21.08 13.83 -7.83
N THR A 382 21.88 12.81 -7.56
CA THR A 382 21.62 11.46 -8.05
C THR A 382 20.70 10.73 -7.08
N ASN A 383 19.48 10.41 -7.54
CA ASN A 383 18.55 9.64 -6.74
C ASN A 383 19.08 8.22 -6.43
N LEU A 384 18.81 7.74 -5.22
CA LEU A 384 19.12 6.39 -4.77
C LEU A 384 17.91 5.49 -5.01
N ALA A 385 18.10 4.44 -5.80
CA ALA A 385 17.10 3.40 -5.97
C ALA A 385 16.78 2.74 -4.63
N MET A 386 15.65 3.11 -4.03
CA MET A 386 15.16 2.55 -2.79
C MET A 386 14.06 1.55 -3.05
N CYS A 387 14.27 0.34 -2.53
CA CYS A 387 13.25 -0.69 -2.44
C CYS A 387 13.33 -1.29 -1.06
N LEU A 388 12.18 -1.70 -0.54
CA LEU A 388 12.08 -2.30 0.77
C LEU A 388 12.06 -3.83 0.62
N PRO A 389 13.17 -4.54 0.88
CA PRO A 389 13.19 -5.98 0.76
C PRO A 389 12.30 -6.62 1.83
N MET A 390 11.63 -7.68 1.43
CA MET A 390 10.67 -8.39 2.26
C MET A 390 10.84 -9.89 2.10
N TYR A 391 10.74 -10.63 3.20
CA TYR A 391 10.71 -12.09 3.16
C TYR A 391 9.44 -12.54 2.44
N SER A 392 9.60 -13.38 1.41
CA SER A 392 8.44 -14.03 0.76
C SER A 392 7.85 -15.15 1.62
N GLY A 393 8.63 -15.67 2.58
CA GLY A 393 8.32 -16.89 3.30
C GLY A 393 8.75 -18.17 2.56
N LEU A 394 9.34 -18.05 1.36
CA LEU A 394 9.80 -19.17 0.54
C LEU A 394 11.30 -19.38 0.70
N ARG A 395 11.75 -20.62 0.45
CA ARG A 395 13.17 -20.98 0.35
C ARG A 395 13.45 -21.64 -0.98
N ASP A 396 14.55 -21.25 -1.61
CA ASP A 396 15.06 -21.93 -2.78
C ASP A 396 15.56 -23.32 -2.38
N ARG A 397 15.02 -24.37 -3.00
CA ARG A 397 15.29 -25.77 -2.61
C ARG A 397 16.75 -26.18 -2.78
N VAL A 398 17.43 -25.60 -3.77
CA VAL A 398 18.82 -25.96 -4.11
C VAL A 398 19.79 -25.28 -3.16
N SER A 399 19.67 -23.96 -2.99
CA SER A 399 20.58 -23.16 -2.17
C SER A 399 20.18 -23.11 -0.70
N MET A 400 18.96 -23.54 -0.35
CA MET A 400 18.34 -23.41 0.97
C MET A 400 18.27 -21.99 1.51
N LYS A 401 18.43 -20.99 0.63
CA LYS A 401 18.38 -19.56 0.98
C LYS A 401 16.94 -19.06 0.93
N ASP A 402 16.63 -18.13 1.84
CA ASP A 402 15.35 -17.43 1.82
C ASP A 402 15.21 -16.63 0.52
N VAL A 403 14.06 -16.77 -0.13
CA VAL A 403 13.68 -15.94 -1.27
C VAL A 403 13.13 -14.63 -0.72
N ASN A 404 13.63 -13.52 -1.25
CA ASN A 404 13.15 -12.20 -0.90
C ASN A 404 12.38 -11.63 -2.09
N THR A 405 11.40 -10.80 -1.78
CA THR A 405 10.69 -9.96 -2.73
C THR A 405 10.84 -8.51 -2.30
N LEU A 406 10.29 -7.58 -3.07
CA LEU A 406 10.27 -6.16 -2.74
C LEU A 406 8.86 -5.78 -2.30
N ALA A 407 8.75 -4.89 -1.32
CA ALA A 407 7.47 -4.33 -0.92
C ALA A 407 6.80 -3.64 -2.12
N THR A 408 5.50 -3.87 -2.25
CA THR A 408 4.69 -3.34 -3.34
C THR A 408 3.67 -2.34 -2.84
N HIS A 409 3.23 -1.47 -3.74
CA HIS A 409 2.06 -0.61 -3.62
C HIS A 409 1.07 -1.01 -4.70
N ALA A 410 -0.17 -1.26 -4.29
CA ALA A 410 -1.29 -1.43 -5.20
C ALA A 410 -2.21 -0.20 -5.19
N GLY A 411 -2.83 0.07 -6.35
CA GLY A 411 -3.85 1.09 -6.52
C GLY A 411 -4.82 0.68 -7.62
N LEU A 412 -6.12 0.93 -7.45
CA LEU A 412 -7.04 0.98 -8.59
C LEU A 412 -6.85 2.33 -9.25
N GLN A 413 -6.17 2.36 -10.39
CA GLN A 413 -5.96 3.59 -11.15
C GLN A 413 -7.20 3.91 -11.97
N LEU A 414 -7.57 5.18 -11.99
CA LEU A 414 -8.65 5.75 -12.80
C LEU A 414 -8.07 6.94 -13.56
N GLU A 415 -8.02 6.80 -14.88
CA GLU A 415 -7.53 7.81 -15.82
C GLU A 415 -8.70 8.31 -16.66
N VAL A 416 -8.87 9.62 -16.70
CA VAL A 416 -9.87 10.30 -17.53
C VAL A 416 -9.13 11.32 -18.39
N LYS A 417 -9.30 11.22 -19.70
CA LYS A 417 -8.93 12.25 -20.67
C LYS A 417 -10.19 12.77 -21.32
N GLY A 418 -10.60 13.97 -20.97
CA GLY A 418 -11.87 14.53 -21.40
C GLY A 418 -11.81 16.03 -21.62
N PRO A 419 -12.81 16.59 -22.33
CA PRO A 419 -12.86 18.01 -22.63
C PRO A 419 -13.14 18.90 -21.41
N LEU A 420 -13.73 18.34 -20.34
CA LEU A 420 -14.07 19.08 -19.12
C LEU A 420 -13.02 18.97 -18.02
N ILE A 421 -12.37 17.82 -17.92
CA ILE A 421 -11.36 17.54 -16.90
C ILE A 421 -10.46 16.41 -17.40
N ASN A 422 -9.17 16.50 -17.08
CA ASN A 422 -8.20 15.44 -17.30
C ASN A 422 -7.65 15.03 -15.94
N PHE A 423 -7.71 13.74 -15.59
CA PHE A 423 -7.09 13.31 -14.35
C PHE A 423 -6.57 11.89 -14.32
N ASN A 424 -5.62 11.65 -13.41
CA ASN A 424 -5.17 10.32 -13.02
C ASN A 424 -5.18 10.22 -11.49
N CYS A 425 -6.11 9.43 -10.97
CA CYS A 425 -6.26 9.16 -9.55
C CYS A 425 -6.06 7.66 -9.27
N GLN A 426 -5.79 7.33 -8.02
CA GLN A 426 -5.70 5.94 -7.56
C GLN A 426 -6.44 5.78 -6.24
N TYR A 427 -7.25 4.73 -6.14
CA TYR A 427 -7.88 4.33 -4.89
C TYR A 427 -6.98 3.38 -4.10
N TYR A 428 -6.74 3.67 -2.81
CA TYR A 428 -6.07 2.78 -1.86
C TYR A 428 -6.25 3.26 -0.41
N GLN A 429 -5.87 2.42 0.56
CA GLN A 429 -5.66 2.82 1.95
C GLN A 429 -4.28 3.47 2.09
N GLY A 430 -4.24 4.78 2.33
CA GLY A 430 -3.02 5.57 2.31
C GLY A 430 -2.33 5.74 3.66
N VAL A 431 -1.04 6.07 3.60
CA VAL A 431 -0.25 6.49 4.78
C VAL A 431 -0.68 7.87 5.27
N GLU A 432 -1.44 8.59 4.45
CA GLU A 432 -2.11 9.85 4.70
C GLU A 432 -3.31 9.70 5.67
N CYS A 433 -3.46 8.54 6.32
CA CYS A 433 -4.40 8.28 7.40
C CYS A 433 -5.88 8.18 6.98
N PHE A 434 -6.17 7.89 5.71
CA PHE A 434 -7.53 7.53 5.27
C PHE A 434 -7.49 6.54 4.09
N THR A 435 -8.63 5.90 3.84
CA THR A 435 -8.86 5.08 2.64
C THR A 435 -9.72 5.87 1.66
N GLY A 436 -9.27 6.02 0.41
CA GLY A 436 -10.02 6.78 -0.58
C GLY A 436 -9.24 6.96 -1.88
N TRP A 437 -9.63 7.98 -2.64
CA TRP A 437 -8.96 8.40 -3.86
C TRP A 437 -7.82 9.36 -3.54
N HIS A 438 -6.67 9.11 -4.14
CA HIS A 438 -5.48 9.95 -4.04
C HIS A 438 -5.03 10.36 -5.44
N PRO A 439 -4.46 11.57 -5.61
CA PRO A 439 -3.89 11.97 -6.88
C PRO A 439 -2.68 11.09 -7.22
N ASN A 440 -2.54 10.66 -8.48
CA ASN A 440 -1.46 9.75 -8.88
C ASN A 440 -0.15 10.51 -9.19
N VAL A 441 0.23 11.44 -8.32
CA VAL A 441 1.39 12.34 -8.50
C VAL A 441 2.67 11.57 -8.17
N ASN A 442 3.36 11.08 -9.21
CA ASN A 442 4.59 10.31 -9.03
C ASN A 442 5.79 11.00 -9.65
N VAL A 443 6.98 10.62 -9.18
CA VAL A 443 8.22 10.86 -9.91
C VAL A 443 8.50 9.71 -10.87
N SER A 444 9.04 10.04 -12.04
CA SER A 444 9.52 9.05 -12.98
C SER A 444 10.77 8.39 -12.40
N ARG A 445 10.64 7.12 -11.99
CA ARG A 445 11.72 6.32 -11.38
C ARG A 445 12.14 5.23 -12.36
N PRO A 446 13.21 5.42 -13.16
CA PRO A 446 13.59 4.47 -14.21
C PRO A 446 13.88 3.04 -13.73
N TRP A 447 14.30 2.88 -12.46
CA TRP A 447 14.54 1.58 -11.82
C TRP A 447 13.28 0.96 -11.22
N CYS A 448 12.25 1.75 -10.93
CA CYS A 448 10.98 1.27 -10.40
C CYS A 448 10.03 1.03 -11.58
N LYS A 449 10.36 0.06 -12.44
CA LYS A 449 9.42 -0.43 -13.43
C LYS A 449 8.34 -1.22 -12.68
N GLY A 450 7.10 -0.76 -12.72
CA GLY A 450 5.98 -1.54 -12.20
C GLY A 450 5.77 -2.81 -13.03
N MET A 451 4.86 -3.68 -12.58
CA MET A 451 4.11 -4.47 -13.57
C MET A 451 3.51 -3.44 -14.51
N ASN A 452 3.90 -3.46 -15.79
CA ASN A 452 3.35 -2.47 -16.71
C ASN A 452 1.82 -2.64 -16.71
N SER A 453 1.10 -1.53 -16.54
CA SER A 453 -0.35 -1.51 -16.69
C SER A 453 -0.80 -2.08 -18.05
N SER A 454 0.10 -2.07 -19.05
CA SER A 454 -0.09 -2.69 -20.36
C SER A 454 -0.33 -4.19 -20.33
N ASP A 455 0.09 -4.90 -19.28
CA ASP A 455 -0.04 -6.36 -19.21
C ASP A 455 -1.40 -6.79 -18.66
N ARG A 456 -2.20 -5.85 -18.14
CA ARG A 456 -3.56 -6.10 -17.64
C ARG A 456 -4.57 -5.43 -18.56
N ALA A 457 -5.60 -6.19 -18.95
CA ALA A 457 -6.71 -5.62 -19.69
C ALA A 457 -7.38 -4.51 -18.85
N PRO A 458 -7.64 -3.32 -19.42
CA PRO A 458 -8.47 -2.30 -18.77
C PRO A 458 -9.84 -2.87 -18.39
N LEU A 459 -10.41 -2.34 -17.31
CA LEU A 459 -11.78 -2.67 -16.91
C LEU A 459 -12.78 -2.18 -17.97
N THR A 460 -13.82 -2.97 -18.22
CA THR A 460 -14.96 -2.51 -19.04
C THR A 460 -15.71 -1.39 -18.33
N ALA A 461 -16.47 -0.57 -19.07
CA ALA A 461 -17.23 0.54 -18.47
C ALA A 461 -18.12 0.09 -17.29
N SER A 462 -18.81 -1.05 -17.39
CA SER A 462 -19.62 -1.58 -16.28
C SER A 462 -18.78 -1.99 -15.07
N GLN A 463 -17.61 -2.58 -15.30
CA GLN A 463 -16.66 -2.91 -14.23
C GLN A 463 -16.05 -1.66 -13.58
N ILE A 464 -15.75 -0.60 -14.35
CA ILE A 464 -15.30 0.69 -13.81
C ILE A 464 -16.35 1.24 -12.85
N MET A 465 -17.61 1.29 -13.28
CA MET A 465 -18.72 1.80 -12.47
C MET A 465 -18.92 0.99 -11.19
N GLN A 466 -18.88 -0.35 -11.29
CA GLN A 466 -18.95 -1.22 -10.11
C GLN A 466 -17.77 -1.00 -9.16
N ALA A 467 -16.54 -0.94 -9.69
CA ALA A 467 -15.34 -0.72 -8.89
C ALA A 467 -15.41 0.61 -8.12
N VAL A 468 -15.85 1.68 -8.77
CA VAL A 468 -15.98 3.01 -8.14
C VAL A 468 -17.00 3.01 -6.99
N ARG A 469 -18.16 2.33 -7.15
CA ARG A 469 -19.13 2.19 -6.05
C ARG A 469 -18.57 1.37 -4.89
N LEU A 470 -17.93 0.24 -5.19
CA LEU A 470 -17.30 -0.60 -4.17
C LEU A 470 -16.19 0.16 -3.42
N CYS A 471 -15.41 0.99 -4.12
CA CYS A 471 -14.41 1.87 -3.51
C CYS A 471 -15.05 2.85 -2.51
N ALA A 472 -16.20 3.45 -2.86
CA ALA A 472 -16.92 4.35 -1.97
C ALA A 472 -17.42 3.63 -0.70
N ALA A 473 -18.09 2.49 -0.86
CA ALA A 473 -18.59 1.68 0.25
C ALA A 473 -17.45 1.18 1.16
N ALA A 474 -16.35 0.71 0.57
CA ALA A 474 -15.18 0.24 1.30
C ALA A 474 -14.45 1.39 2.03
N ALA A 475 -14.34 2.57 1.41
CA ALA A 475 -13.76 3.75 2.07
C ALA A 475 -14.59 4.17 3.29
N VAL A 476 -15.92 4.21 3.17
CA VAL A 476 -16.78 4.52 4.32
C VAL A 476 -16.60 3.51 5.44
N GLY A 477 -16.66 2.21 5.14
CA GLY A 477 -16.47 1.16 6.15
C GLY A 477 -15.11 1.29 6.85
N ALA A 478 -14.03 1.46 6.08
CA ALA A 478 -12.67 1.49 6.61
C ALA A 478 -12.43 2.76 7.45
N ASN A 479 -12.83 3.93 6.95
CA ASN A 479 -12.65 5.20 7.65
C ASN A 479 -13.57 5.31 8.88
N GLN A 480 -14.81 4.83 8.81
CA GLN A 480 -15.71 4.78 9.97
C GLN A 480 -15.15 3.86 11.06
N MET A 481 -14.66 2.68 10.69
CA MET A 481 -14.00 1.77 11.62
C MET A 481 -12.77 2.43 12.26
N ALA A 482 -11.93 3.08 11.44
CA ALA A 482 -10.74 3.77 11.89
C ALA A 482 -11.06 4.87 12.91
N THR A 483 -11.99 5.77 12.57
CA THR A 483 -12.46 6.85 13.46
C THR A 483 -13.07 6.28 14.74
N ARG A 484 -14.02 5.35 14.64
CA ARG A 484 -14.76 4.82 15.80
C ARG A 484 -13.86 4.08 16.80
N ARG A 485 -12.84 3.39 16.30
CA ARG A 485 -11.89 2.62 17.14
C ARG A 485 -10.69 3.46 17.59
N GLY A 486 -10.53 4.67 17.04
CA GLY A 486 -9.35 5.51 17.23
C GLY A 486 -8.09 4.78 16.75
N LEU A 487 -8.13 4.24 15.53
CA LEU A 487 -6.96 3.54 14.97
C LEU A 487 -5.85 4.55 14.65
N LEU A 488 -4.59 4.13 14.88
CA LEU A 488 -3.44 4.95 14.51
C LEU A 488 -3.36 5.05 12.99
N MET A 489 -3.01 6.23 12.48
CA MET A 489 -2.81 6.49 11.05
C MET A 489 -3.98 6.01 10.19
N GLY A 490 -5.21 6.22 10.66
CA GLY A 490 -6.42 5.76 9.98
C GLY A 490 -6.52 4.24 9.76
N GLY A 491 -5.84 3.47 10.61
CA GLY A 491 -5.79 2.02 10.52
C GLY A 491 -4.74 1.48 9.55
N TYR A 492 -3.87 2.31 8.96
CA TYR A 492 -2.78 1.83 8.11
C TYR A 492 -1.87 0.88 8.89
N GLY A 493 -1.62 -0.30 8.34
CA GLY A 493 -0.90 -1.42 8.96
C GLY A 493 -1.75 -2.33 9.85
N VAL A 494 -2.87 -1.84 10.40
CA VAL A 494 -3.76 -2.63 11.28
C VAL A 494 -4.94 -3.20 10.49
N LEU A 495 -5.68 -2.35 9.77
CA LEU A 495 -6.74 -2.78 8.85
C LEU A 495 -6.18 -3.46 7.59
N GLY A 496 -4.92 -3.17 7.29
CA GLY A 496 -4.22 -3.56 6.08
C GLY A 496 -3.33 -2.41 5.61
N VAL A 497 -2.75 -2.56 4.43
CA VAL A 497 -2.05 -1.47 3.72
C VAL A 497 -2.72 -1.19 2.38
N CYS A 498 -2.11 -0.33 1.56
CA CYS A 498 -2.60 -0.01 0.23
C CYS A 498 -3.00 -1.27 -0.58
N ASN A 499 -2.19 -2.34 -0.50
CA ASN A 499 -2.49 -3.62 -1.12
C ASN A 499 -3.82 -4.25 -0.71
N ASP A 500 -4.13 -4.29 0.60
CA ASP A 500 -5.32 -5.00 1.11
C ASP A 500 -6.62 -4.38 0.61
N SER A 501 -6.71 -3.04 0.68
CA SER A 501 -7.88 -2.30 0.20
C SER A 501 -8.16 -2.54 -1.29
N VAL A 502 -7.11 -2.60 -2.11
CA VAL A 502 -7.23 -2.77 -3.56
C VAL A 502 -7.47 -4.23 -3.93
N ALA A 503 -6.87 -5.17 -3.20
CA ALA A 503 -7.11 -6.61 -3.37
C ALA A 503 -8.56 -6.98 -3.09
N LEU A 504 -9.19 -6.33 -2.10
CA LEU A 504 -10.61 -6.48 -1.84
C LEU A 504 -11.46 -6.05 -3.05
N ILE A 505 -11.15 -4.90 -3.65
CA ILE A 505 -11.87 -4.41 -4.84
C ILE A 505 -11.60 -5.29 -6.07
N GLU A 506 -10.34 -5.70 -6.29
CA GLU A 506 -9.97 -6.62 -7.39
C GLU A 506 -10.73 -7.94 -7.28
N MET A 507 -10.76 -8.53 -6.09
CA MET A 507 -11.49 -9.77 -5.83
C MET A 507 -13.00 -9.61 -6.05
N ALA A 508 -13.59 -8.49 -5.62
CA ALA A 508 -15.04 -8.24 -5.77
C ALA A 508 -15.45 -8.03 -7.23
N VAL A 509 -14.61 -7.36 -8.04
CA VAL A 509 -14.90 -7.03 -9.45
C VAL A 509 -14.52 -8.18 -10.40
N MET A 510 -13.39 -8.84 -10.14
CA MET A 510 -12.81 -9.83 -11.05
C MET A 510 -13.04 -11.28 -10.61
N GLY A 511 -13.53 -11.51 -9.38
CA GLY A 511 -13.67 -12.84 -8.78
C GLY A 511 -12.34 -13.49 -8.37
N HIS A 512 -11.22 -12.81 -8.58
CA HIS A 512 -9.89 -13.22 -8.15
C HIS A 512 -9.04 -11.98 -7.84
N THR A 513 -7.98 -12.15 -7.05
CA THR A 513 -6.96 -11.11 -6.86
C THR A 513 -5.58 -11.66 -7.18
N THR A 514 -4.72 -10.80 -7.72
CA THR A 514 -3.30 -11.07 -7.99
C THR A 514 -2.38 -10.26 -7.08
N ILE A 515 -2.95 -9.43 -6.20
CA ILE A 515 -2.22 -8.53 -5.31
C ILE A 515 -1.56 -9.31 -4.17
N PHE A 516 -0.29 -8.98 -3.94
CA PHE A 516 0.56 -9.55 -2.90
C PHE A 516 1.61 -8.53 -2.44
N PRO A 517 1.98 -8.49 -1.15
CA PRO A 517 1.39 -9.21 -0.02
C PRO A 517 0.12 -8.55 0.52
N LEU A 518 -0.70 -9.33 1.24
CA LEU A 518 -1.84 -8.86 2.04
C LEU A 518 -1.49 -8.89 3.53
N MET A 519 -1.62 -7.76 4.22
CA MET A 519 -1.19 -7.61 5.63
C MET A 519 -2.34 -7.55 6.64
N SER A 520 -3.59 -7.54 6.18
CA SER A 520 -4.77 -7.54 7.03
C SER A 520 -4.94 -8.89 7.74
N HIS A 521 -4.89 -8.90 9.07
CA HIS A 521 -5.03 -10.12 9.86
C HIS A 521 -6.49 -10.46 10.20
N GLY A 522 -6.74 -11.74 10.50
CA GLY A 522 -8.10 -12.28 10.63
C GLY A 522 -9.00 -11.55 11.64
N ALA A 523 -8.46 -11.08 12.77
CA ALA A 523 -9.25 -10.34 13.76
C ALA A 523 -9.75 -9.00 13.21
N MET A 524 -8.90 -8.22 12.53
CA MET A 524 -9.31 -6.94 11.95
C MET A 524 -10.22 -7.12 10.74
N ARG A 525 -10.04 -8.16 9.93
CA ARG A 525 -10.99 -8.52 8.87
C ARG A 525 -12.37 -8.85 9.43
N PHE A 526 -12.43 -9.62 10.52
CA PHE A 526 -13.69 -9.92 11.18
C PHE A 526 -14.34 -8.65 11.71
N GLU A 527 -13.59 -7.76 12.38
CA GLU A 527 -14.14 -6.48 12.83
C GLU A 527 -14.63 -5.61 11.66
N TYR A 528 -13.92 -5.59 10.53
CA TYR A 528 -14.34 -4.88 9.33
C TYR A 528 -15.63 -5.46 8.74
N ILE A 529 -15.78 -6.79 8.71
CA ILE A 529 -17.04 -7.45 8.33
C ILE A 529 -18.19 -7.06 9.27
N GLN A 530 -17.94 -6.98 10.58
CA GLN A 530 -18.95 -6.55 11.55
C GLN A 530 -19.35 -5.09 11.33
N GLU A 531 -18.39 -4.22 11.01
CA GLU A 531 -18.64 -2.83 10.65
C GLU A 531 -19.54 -2.75 9.41
N LEU A 532 -19.20 -3.43 8.32
CA LEU A 532 -20.02 -3.45 7.11
C LEU A 532 -21.43 -4.01 7.37
N ARG A 533 -21.56 -5.08 8.16
CA ARG A 533 -22.87 -5.65 8.53
C ARG A 533 -23.72 -4.67 9.33
N GLN A 534 -23.10 -3.94 10.25
CA GLN A 534 -23.79 -2.91 11.00
C GLN A 534 -24.31 -1.82 10.05
N LEU A 535 -23.48 -1.33 9.13
CA LEU A 535 -23.87 -0.35 8.13
C LEU A 535 -25.02 -0.85 7.24
N CYS A 536 -24.96 -2.09 6.77
CA CYS A 536 -26.07 -2.73 6.03
C CYS A 536 -27.37 -2.75 6.84
N SER A 537 -27.30 -3.12 8.12
CA SER A 537 -28.47 -3.20 8.99
C SER A 537 -29.10 -1.83 9.22
N GLU A 538 -28.27 -0.80 9.39
CA GLU A 538 -28.71 0.59 9.54
C GLU A 538 -29.45 1.07 8.28
N LEU A 539 -28.92 0.77 7.07
CA LEU A 539 -29.61 1.07 5.80
C LEU A 539 -30.97 0.40 5.70
N LYS A 540 -31.04 -0.92 5.89
CA LYS A 540 -32.28 -1.70 5.79
C LYS A 540 -33.34 -1.23 6.80
N SER A 541 -32.92 -0.89 8.02
CA SER A 541 -33.84 -0.39 9.05
C SER A 541 -34.46 0.96 8.67
N SER A 542 -33.72 1.80 7.95
CA SER A 542 -34.18 3.12 7.52
C SER A 542 -35.33 3.09 6.50
N GLU A 543 -35.52 1.97 5.80
CA GLU A 543 -36.58 1.78 4.80
C GLU A 543 -37.92 1.36 5.40
N SER A 544 -37.89 0.63 6.51
CA SER A 544 -39.08 0.05 7.16
C SER A 544 -39.98 1.08 7.89
N GLY A 545 -39.88 2.37 7.55
CA GLY A 545 -40.44 3.54 8.22
C GLY A 545 -41.96 3.68 8.32
N HIS A 546 -42.67 2.65 8.78
CA HIS A 546 -43.97 2.76 9.46
C HIS A 546 -43.84 2.81 11.01
N GLY A 547 -42.61 2.76 11.54
CA GLY A 547 -42.36 2.90 12.99
C GLY A 547 -42.27 4.35 13.43
N GLN A 548 -43.18 4.80 14.29
CA GLN A 548 -43.06 6.06 15.02
C GLN A 548 -41.65 6.18 15.66
N PRO A 549 -40.99 7.36 15.59
CA PRO A 549 -39.67 7.54 16.17
C PRO A 549 -39.76 7.48 17.70
N ALA A 550 -39.48 6.31 18.27
CA ALA A 550 -39.30 6.13 19.70
C ALA A 550 -37.93 6.71 20.09
N GLY A 551 -37.91 7.90 20.70
CA GLY A 551 -36.71 8.48 21.29
C GLY A 551 -36.45 9.93 20.90
N SER A 552 -36.87 10.82 21.80
CA SER A 552 -36.81 12.28 21.76
C SER A 552 -35.44 12.89 21.43
N GLY A 553 -35.43 13.87 20.51
CA GLY A 553 -34.57 15.06 20.64
C GLY A 553 -33.80 15.52 19.40
N ARG A 554 -33.41 14.63 18.48
CA ARG A 554 -32.42 14.97 17.42
C ARG A 554 -32.96 15.22 16.01
N LEU A 555 -34.27 15.10 15.77
CA LEU A 555 -34.77 14.90 14.39
C LEU A 555 -35.55 16.04 13.72
N LYS A 556 -35.67 17.23 14.32
CA LYS A 556 -36.44 18.33 13.67
C LYS A 556 -35.80 18.86 12.36
N ASN A 557 -34.53 18.57 12.08
CA ASN A 557 -33.85 18.97 10.84
C ASN A 557 -33.78 17.88 9.75
N ARG A 558 -34.31 16.67 10.01
CA ARG A 558 -34.20 15.56 9.04
C ARG A 558 -35.11 15.74 7.83
N THR A 559 -36.24 16.42 7.99
CA THR A 559 -37.26 16.58 6.94
C THR A 559 -36.87 17.56 5.83
N ALA A 560 -36.10 18.61 6.13
CA ALA A 560 -35.60 19.53 5.11
C ALA A 560 -34.46 18.91 4.26
N TRP A 561 -33.71 17.97 4.85
CA TRP A 561 -32.60 17.28 4.18
C TRP A 561 -33.09 16.19 3.23
N LEU A 562 -34.10 15.41 3.65
CA LEU A 562 -34.74 14.38 2.82
C LEU A 562 -35.48 14.95 1.59
N ASN A 563 -35.94 16.20 1.65
CA ASN A 563 -36.65 16.84 0.54
C ASN A 563 -35.70 17.50 -0.50
N ALA A 564 -34.43 17.72 -0.15
CA ALA A 564 -33.45 18.34 -1.05
C ALA A 564 -32.57 17.31 -1.79
N ALA A 565 -32.45 16.11 -1.23
CA ALA A 565 -31.86 14.95 -1.88
C ALA A 565 -32.87 13.82 -1.79
N GLU A 566 -33.82 13.76 -2.73
CA GLU A 566 -34.56 12.53 -3.01
C GLU A 566 -33.55 11.50 -3.55
N GLN A 567 -32.70 10.96 -2.67
CA GLN A 567 -31.94 9.75 -3.00
C GLN A 567 -32.98 8.71 -3.36
N THR A 568 -32.87 8.19 -4.58
CA THR A 568 -33.86 7.25 -5.06
C THR A 568 -33.75 5.98 -4.20
N PRO A 569 -34.87 5.29 -3.89
CA PRO A 569 -34.82 4.00 -3.20
C PRO A 569 -33.85 3.00 -3.85
N LEU A 570 -33.57 3.16 -5.15
CA LEU A 570 -32.63 2.33 -5.92
C LEU A 570 -31.17 2.47 -5.44
N ASP A 571 -30.76 3.65 -4.97
CA ASP A 571 -29.37 3.90 -4.56
C ASP A 571 -29.03 3.21 -3.24
N LYS A 572 -30.00 3.12 -2.33
CA LYS A 572 -29.85 2.40 -1.07
C LYS A 572 -29.77 0.88 -1.27
N ILE A 573 -30.62 0.34 -2.15
CA ILE A 573 -30.60 -1.09 -2.48
C ILE A 573 -29.23 -1.48 -3.03
N ARG A 574 -28.69 -0.70 -3.99
CA ARG A 574 -27.36 -0.94 -4.56
C ARG A 574 -26.25 -0.85 -3.52
N LEU A 575 -26.30 0.13 -2.61
CA LEU A 575 -25.30 0.26 -1.55
C LEU A 575 -25.32 -0.95 -0.60
N VAL A 576 -26.50 -1.47 -0.27
CA VAL A 576 -26.63 -2.71 0.51
C VAL A 576 -26.00 -3.89 -0.22
N GLU A 577 -26.30 -4.06 -1.51
CA GLU A 577 -25.72 -5.11 -2.35
C GLU A 577 -24.18 -5.01 -2.41
N ASP A 578 -23.65 -3.79 -2.60
CA ASP A 578 -22.21 -3.53 -2.64
C ASP A 578 -21.55 -3.87 -1.29
N MET A 579 -22.17 -3.52 -0.16
CA MET A 579 -21.66 -3.89 1.17
C MET A 579 -21.74 -5.41 1.44
N GLU A 580 -22.81 -6.08 1.02
CA GLU A 580 -22.94 -7.54 1.12
C GLU A 580 -21.88 -8.26 0.28
N LEU A 581 -21.61 -7.75 -0.93
CA LEU A 581 -20.50 -8.22 -1.77
C LEU A 581 -19.15 -8.01 -1.07
N LEU A 582 -18.90 -6.86 -0.47
CA LEU A 582 -17.67 -6.60 0.30
C LEU A 582 -17.54 -7.53 1.52
N ILE A 583 -18.62 -7.86 2.21
CA ILE A 583 -18.63 -8.82 3.33
C ILE A 583 -18.23 -10.21 2.85
N SER A 584 -18.85 -10.70 1.77
CA SER A 584 -18.51 -12.01 1.19
C SER A 584 -17.06 -12.01 0.73
N THR A 585 -16.66 -10.98 -0.02
CA THR A 585 -15.31 -10.87 -0.58
C THR A 585 -14.25 -10.78 0.51
N THR A 586 -14.49 -10.05 1.61
CA THR A 586 -13.54 -9.98 2.73
C THR A 586 -13.35 -11.35 3.41
N THR A 587 -14.40 -12.17 3.42
CA THR A 587 -14.37 -13.54 3.95
C THR A 587 -13.57 -14.47 3.04
N ASP A 588 -13.72 -14.32 1.73
CA ASP A 588 -13.06 -15.15 0.71
C ASP A 588 -11.65 -14.67 0.36
N LEU A 589 -11.30 -13.42 0.71
CA LEU A 589 -10.01 -12.83 0.41
C LEU A 589 -8.90 -13.68 1.04
N PRO A 590 -7.90 -14.14 0.28
CA PRO A 590 -6.78 -14.89 0.83
C PRO A 590 -6.09 -14.11 1.96
N ASN A 591 -5.55 -14.83 2.93
CA ASN A 591 -4.81 -14.24 4.03
C ASN A 591 -3.36 -14.75 3.99
N ASP A 592 -2.41 -13.88 3.65
CA ASP A 592 -0.98 -14.24 3.57
C ASP A 592 -0.33 -14.45 4.94
N ILE A 593 -1.03 -14.08 6.02
CA ILE A 593 -0.59 -14.27 7.40
C ILE A 593 -1.14 -15.58 7.98
N GLN A 594 -2.24 -16.12 7.42
CA GLN A 594 -2.83 -17.39 7.88
C GLN A 594 -2.44 -18.54 6.96
N PHE A 595 -1.71 -19.51 7.51
CA PHE A 595 -1.24 -20.66 6.77
C PHE A 595 -2.34 -21.73 6.65
N SER A 596 -2.77 -22.02 5.43
CA SER A 596 -3.44 -23.26 5.05
C SER A 596 -2.86 -23.72 3.70
N PRO A 597 -2.85 -25.03 3.36
CA PRO A 597 -2.35 -25.48 2.05
C PRO A 597 -3.03 -24.75 0.88
N LYS A 598 -4.35 -24.56 0.94
CA LYS A 598 -5.12 -23.81 -0.07
C LYS A 598 -4.73 -22.34 -0.12
N SER A 599 -4.62 -21.67 1.03
CA SER A 599 -4.18 -20.27 1.12
C SER A 599 -2.75 -20.11 0.59
N TYR A 600 -1.86 -21.05 0.91
CA TYR A 600 -0.46 -21.05 0.49
C TYR A 600 -0.34 -21.19 -1.04
N VAL A 601 -1.03 -22.15 -1.67
CA VAL A 601 -1.07 -22.26 -3.14
C VAL A 601 -1.65 -21.00 -3.78
N ALA A 602 -2.71 -20.42 -3.20
CA ALA A 602 -3.27 -19.16 -3.69
C ALA A 602 -2.25 -18.02 -3.57
N THR A 603 -1.53 -17.91 -2.45
CA THR A 603 -0.45 -16.94 -2.22
C THR A 603 0.67 -17.11 -3.23
N LEU A 604 1.12 -18.34 -3.46
CA LEU A 604 2.14 -18.66 -4.46
C LEU A 604 1.71 -18.24 -5.87
N LYS A 605 0.47 -18.55 -6.27
CA LYS A 605 -0.08 -18.14 -7.58
C LYS A 605 -0.12 -16.61 -7.72
N ARG A 606 -0.51 -15.88 -6.67
CA ARG A 606 -0.48 -14.41 -6.67
C ARG A 606 0.93 -13.85 -6.71
N MET A 607 1.84 -14.42 -5.92
CA MET A 607 3.26 -14.06 -5.94
C MET A 607 3.86 -14.30 -7.33
N ARG A 608 3.59 -15.45 -7.97
CA ARG A 608 4.01 -15.72 -9.35
C ARG A 608 3.52 -14.63 -10.29
N SER A 609 2.21 -14.35 -10.27
CA SER A 609 1.60 -13.33 -11.12
C SER A 609 2.18 -11.94 -10.86
N SER A 610 2.51 -11.63 -9.61
CA SER A 610 3.13 -10.37 -9.22
C SER A 610 4.61 -10.28 -9.62
N LEU A 611 5.29 -11.42 -9.80
CA LEU A 611 6.70 -11.46 -10.18
C LEU A 611 6.90 -11.60 -11.70
N SER A 612 5.91 -12.15 -12.42
CA SER A 612 6.05 -12.57 -13.82
C SER A 612 5.97 -11.47 -14.87
N SER A 613 5.69 -10.22 -14.52
CA SER A 613 5.95 -9.09 -15.44
C SER A 613 7.44 -8.94 -15.65
N GLU A 614 7.86 -8.45 -16.82
CA GLU A 614 9.25 -8.24 -17.27
C GLU A 614 10.18 -7.54 -16.25
N SER A 615 10.53 -8.23 -15.16
CA SER A 615 11.38 -7.68 -14.12
C SER A 615 12.81 -7.67 -14.63
N PRO A 616 13.52 -6.53 -14.54
CA PRO A 616 14.92 -6.46 -14.90
C PRO A 616 15.83 -7.16 -13.87
N PHE A 617 15.29 -7.67 -12.76
CA PHE A 617 16.09 -8.19 -11.64
C PHE A 617 16.23 -9.73 -11.69
N LYS A 618 17.49 -10.20 -11.67
CA LYS A 618 17.82 -11.64 -11.60
C LYS A 618 17.22 -12.37 -10.40
N SER A 619 16.99 -11.66 -9.28
CA SER A 619 16.35 -12.21 -8.08
C SER A 619 14.95 -12.74 -8.37
N ASP A 620 14.24 -12.08 -9.29
CA ASP A 620 12.84 -12.35 -9.54
C ASP A 620 12.68 -13.61 -10.39
N HIS A 621 13.63 -13.90 -11.29
CA HIS A 621 13.69 -15.18 -12.00
C HIS A 621 13.90 -16.37 -11.05
N ILE A 622 14.73 -16.22 -10.02
CA ILE A 622 14.91 -17.26 -8.99
C ILE A 622 13.62 -17.41 -8.20
N ALA A 623 13.01 -16.30 -7.78
CA ALA A 623 11.75 -16.32 -7.05
C ALA A 623 10.62 -16.99 -7.85
N ILE A 624 10.46 -16.66 -9.15
CA ILE A 624 9.48 -17.28 -10.04
C ILE A 624 9.70 -18.79 -10.13
N ARG A 625 10.96 -19.24 -10.36
CA ARG A 625 11.26 -20.67 -10.43
C ARG A 625 10.88 -21.40 -9.14
N VAL A 626 11.26 -20.84 -7.98
CA VAL A 626 10.94 -21.43 -6.67
C VAL A 626 9.43 -21.47 -6.44
N VAL A 627 8.73 -20.41 -6.80
CA VAL A 627 7.26 -20.35 -6.71
C VAL A 627 6.62 -21.42 -7.59
N ASP A 628 7.14 -21.65 -8.80
CA ASP A 628 6.63 -22.68 -9.72
C ASP A 628 6.83 -24.10 -9.19
N GLU A 629 8.01 -24.38 -8.64
CA GLU A 629 8.34 -25.66 -7.98
C GLU A 629 7.48 -25.92 -6.74
N GLU A 630 7.17 -24.87 -5.98
CA GLU A 630 6.28 -24.97 -4.81
C GLU A 630 4.82 -25.17 -5.25
N ILE A 631 4.33 -24.45 -6.26
CA ILE A 631 2.97 -24.69 -6.78
C ILE A 631 2.82 -26.15 -7.21
N GLN A 632 3.78 -26.69 -7.98
CA GLN A 632 3.75 -28.08 -8.44
C GLN A 632 3.78 -29.12 -7.31
N LEU A 633 4.41 -28.81 -6.17
CA LEU A 633 4.47 -29.75 -5.04
C LEU A 633 3.14 -29.83 -4.28
N TRP A 634 2.41 -28.72 -4.20
CA TRP A 634 1.22 -28.60 -3.37
C TRP A 634 -0.10 -28.80 -4.14
N THR A 635 -0.06 -28.81 -5.47
CA THR A 635 -1.17 -29.20 -6.35
C THR A 635 -1.04 -30.65 -6.79
#